data_AF-A0A3G7YCP3-F1
#
_entry.id   AF-A0A3G7YCP3-F1
#
_cell.length_a   1.000
_cell.length_b   1.000
_cell.length_c   1.000
_cell.angle_alpha   90.00
_cell.angle_beta   90.00
_cell.angle_gamma   90.00
#
_symmetry.space_group_name_H-M   'P 1'
#
loop_
_entity.id
_entity.type
_entity.pdbx_description
1 polymer ?
#
loop_
_entity_poly.entity_id
_entity_poly.type
_entity_poly.pdbx_seq_one_letter_code
_entity_poly.pdbx_strand_id
1 'polypeptide(L)' 'MNHYPAGDTDFEARNRLIGDAIGLAFDEVELWVTSVEEDGSGMGYVLTFSEDTPSDVLAKVEGLGADRTINIGPID' A
#
# COMPACT_ATOMS: atom_id res chain seq x y z
N MET A 1 21.25 13.30 18.52
CA MET A 1 21.50 12.70 17.20
C MET A 1 20.37 11.70 16.98
N ASN A 2 19.42 12.02 16.10
CA ASN A 2 18.26 11.16 15.84
C ASN A 2 18.74 9.88 15.14
N HIS A 3 18.51 8.76 15.81
CA HIS A 3 18.86 7.44 15.36
C HIS A 3 17.77 6.98 14.38
N TYR A 4 17.96 7.20 13.08
CA TYR A 4 17.21 6.50 12.03
C TYR A 4 18.12 5.54 11.29
N PRO A 5 18.11 4.25 11.65
CA PRO A 5 18.52 3.18 10.76
C PRO A 5 17.42 2.11 10.67
N ALA A 6 16.23 2.48 10.20
CA ALA A 6 15.09 1.58 9.99
C ALA A 6 14.18 2.03 8.84
N GLY A 7 14.75 2.69 7.81
CA GLY A 7 13.98 3.41 6.80
C GLY A 7 13.66 2.62 5.52
N ASP A 8 14.61 1.82 5.02
CA ASP A 8 14.49 1.21 3.68
C ASP A 8 14.04 -0.25 3.71
N THR A 9 14.55 -1.06 4.63
CA THR A 9 14.26 -2.51 4.65
C THR A 9 12.81 -2.82 5.03
N ASP A 10 12.27 -2.08 5.99
CA ASP A 10 10.88 -2.23 6.45
C ASP A 10 9.89 -1.75 5.39
N PHE A 11 10.27 -0.76 4.57
CA PHE A 11 9.43 -0.23 3.50
C PHE A 11 9.31 -1.21 2.33
N GLU A 12 10.43 -1.81 1.90
CA GLU A 12 10.43 -2.83 0.85
C GLU A 12 9.64 -4.08 1.26
N ALA A 13 9.89 -4.59 2.47
CA ALA A 13 9.17 -5.73 3.01
C ALA A 13 7.65 -5.46 3.12
N ARG A 14 7.28 -4.27 3.64
CA ARG A 14 5.88 -3.87 3.77
C ARG A 14 5.20 -3.70 2.41
N ASN A 15 5.83 -3.03 1.46
CA ASN A 15 5.26 -2.82 0.13
C ASN A 15 5.09 -4.14 -0.63
N ARG A 16 5.99 -5.11 -0.38
CA ARG A 16 5.84 -6.47 -0.91
C ARG A 16 4.64 -7.20 -0.31
N LEU A 17 4.43 -7.11 1.01
CA LEU A 17 3.25 -7.68 1.68
C LEU A 17 1.96 -7.00 1.21
N ILE A 18 1.98 -5.67 1.08
CA ILE A 18 0.88 -4.89 0.52
C ILE A 18 0.56 -5.37 -0.90
N GLY A 19 1.58 -5.46 -1.76
CA GLY A 19 1.42 -5.90 -3.15
C GLY A 19 0.81 -7.28 -3.25
N ASP A 20 1.28 -8.23 -2.43
CA ASP A 20 0.72 -9.58 -2.35
C ASP A 20 -0.77 -9.56 -1.94
N ALA A 21 -1.13 -8.72 -0.96
CA ALA A 21 -2.51 -8.59 -0.49
C ALA A 21 -3.47 -7.99 -1.52
N ILE A 22 -2.99 -7.16 -2.45
CA ILE A 22 -3.81 -6.49 -3.45
C ILE A 22 -3.59 -6.97 -4.89
N GLY A 23 -2.73 -7.97 -5.09
CA GLY A 23 -2.39 -8.49 -6.42
C GLY A 23 -1.53 -7.55 -7.27
N LEU A 24 -0.76 -6.66 -6.66
CA LEU A 24 0.19 -5.78 -7.34
C LEU A 24 1.65 -6.18 -7.07
N ALA A 25 2.54 -5.85 -8.01
CA ALA A 25 3.97 -5.96 -7.75
C ALA A 25 4.43 -4.90 -6.74
N PHE A 26 5.49 -5.21 -5.98
CA PHE A 26 6.16 -4.25 -5.09
C PHE A 26 6.46 -2.92 -5.80
N ASP A 27 6.99 -2.97 -7.03
CA ASP A 27 7.32 -1.77 -7.81
C ASP A 27 6.08 -0.94 -8.17
N GLU A 28 4.93 -1.60 -8.41
CA GLU A 28 3.65 -0.92 -8.68
C GLU A 28 3.13 -0.26 -7.40
N VAL A 29 3.24 -0.93 -6.26
CA VAL A 29 2.87 -0.34 -4.96
C VAL A 29 3.72 0.89 -4.67
N GLU A 30 5.04 0.80 -4.79
CA GLU A 30 5.93 1.94 -4.54
C GLU A 30 5.67 3.12 -5.51
N LEU A 31 5.37 2.83 -6.77
CA LEU A 31 5.15 3.85 -7.79
C LEU A 31 3.81 4.57 -7.64
N TRP A 32 2.75 3.85 -7.26
CA TRP A 32 1.38 4.36 -7.31
C TRP A 32 0.79 4.68 -5.94
N VAL A 33 1.24 4.04 -4.87
CA VAL A 33 0.75 4.29 -3.51
C VAL A 33 1.46 5.52 -2.95
N THR A 34 0.69 6.55 -2.64
CA THR A 34 1.22 7.82 -2.10
C THR A 34 1.19 7.85 -0.58
N SER A 35 0.25 7.14 0.04
CA SER A 35 0.08 7.08 1.49
C SER A 35 -0.33 5.68 1.95
N VAL A 36 0.21 5.28 3.10
CA VAL A 36 -0.14 4.07 3.83
C VAL A 36 -0.48 4.48 5.26
N GLU A 37 -1.73 4.32 5.65
CA GLU A 37 -2.24 4.67 6.98
C GLU A 37 -2.75 3.41 7.68
N GLU A 38 -2.54 3.28 8.99
CA GLU A 38 -3.23 2.23 9.75
C GLU A 38 -4.70 2.58 9.85
N ASP A 39 -5.58 1.62 9.51
CA ASP A 39 -6.99 1.75 9.85
C ASP A 39 -7.07 1.86 11.37
N GLY A 40 -7.75 2.88 11.90
CA GLY A 40 -7.73 3.25 13.33
C GLY A 40 -8.13 2.14 14.31
N SER A 41 -8.55 0.98 13.79
CA SER A 41 -8.76 -0.29 14.48
C SER A 41 -7.47 -1.04 14.83
N GLY A 42 -6.31 -0.68 14.25
CA GLY A 42 -5.03 -1.41 14.40
C GLY A 42 -5.04 -2.81 13.76
N MET A 43 -6.07 -3.11 12.95
CA MET A 43 -6.29 -4.41 12.32
C MET A 43 -6.09 -4.36 10.81
N GLY A 44 -5.52 -3.29 10.27
CA GLY A 44 -5.21 -3.23 8.86
C GLY A 44 -4.68 -1.89 8.41
N TYR A 45 -4.45 -1.80 7.10
CA TYR A 45 -3.89 -0.61 6.48
C TYR A 45 -4.82 -0.10 5.37
N VAL A 46 -4.98 1.22 5.33
CA VAL A 46 -5.61 1.95 4.25
C VAL A 46 -4.51 2.50 3.35
N LEU A 47 -4.56 2.08 2.11
CA LEU A 47 -3.66 2.54 1.06
C LEU A 47 -4.38 3.58 0.22
N THR A 48 -3.69 4.66 -0.10
CA THR A 48 -4.18 5.70 -1.00
C THR A 48 -3.34 5.72 -2.26
N PHE A 49 -3.98 5.55 -3.41
CA PHE A 49 -3.34 5.60 -4.71
C PHE A 49 -3.31 7.03 -5.27
N SER A 50 -2.28 7.32 -6.06
CA SER A 50 -2.16 8.58 -6.78
C SER A 50 -3.32 8.78 -7.78
N GLU A 51 -3.69 10.04 -8.01
CA GLU A 51 -4.65 10.42 -9.04
C GLU A 51 -4.16 10.08 -10.45
N ASP A 52 -2.84 10.04 -10.64
CA ASP A 52 -2.17 9.65 -11.89
C ASP A 52 -2.13 8.13 -12.13
N THR A 53 -2.59 7.32 -11.16
CA THR A 53 -2.56 5.86 -11.29
C THR A 53 -3.42 5.40 -12.47
N PRO A 54 -2.86 4.63 -13.43
CA PRO A 54 -3.59 4.13 -14.58
C PRO A 54 -4.74 3.21 -14.17
N SER A 55 -5.85 3.27 -14.90
CA SER A 55 -7.00 2.38 -14.67
C SER A 55 -6.63 0.90 -14.79
N ASP A 56 -5.65 0.54 -15.63
CA ASP A 56 -5.16 -0.83 -15.76
C ASP A 56 -4.50 -1.36 -14.48
N VAL A 57 -3.83 -0.48 -13.72
CA VAL A 57 -3.24 -0.84 -12.43
C VAL A 57 -4.35 -0.98 -11.39
N LEU A 58 -5.25 0.00 -11.32
CA LEU A 58 -6.39 0.00 -10.41
C LEU A 58 -7.31 -1.21 -10.65
N ALA A 59 -7.44 -1.68 -11.89
CA ALA A 59 -8.24 -2.85 -12.25
C ALA A 59 -7.64 -4.18 -11.76
N LYS A 60 -6.33 -4.22 -11.47
CA LYS A 60 -5.70 -5.38 -10.82
C LYS A 60 -5.96 -5.44 -9.32
N VAL A 61 -6.19 -4.29 -8.70
CA VAL A 61 -6.37 -4.15 -7.25
C VAL A 61 -7.73 -4.72 -6.85
N GLU A 62 -7.71 -5.90 -6.22
CA GLU A 62 -8.94 -6.52 -5.71
C GLU A 62 -9.45 -5.76 -4.48
N GLY A 63 -10.70 -5.29 -4.52
CA GLY A 63 -11.31 -4.57 -3.39
C GLY A 63 -11.04 -3.06 -3.35
N LEU A 64 -10.54 -2.48 -4.46
CA LEU A 64 -10.37 -1.03 -4.56
C LEU A 64 -11.70 -0.28 -4.41
N GLY A 65 -11.75 0.67 -3.48
CA GLY A 65 -12.88 1.57 -3.27
C GLY A 65 -13.01 2.63 -4.38
N ALA A 66 -14.18 3.27 -4.45
CA ALA A 66 -14.45 4.32 -5.43
C ALA A 66 -13.51 5.54 -5.28
N ASP A 67 -12.96 5.75 -4.09
CA ASP A 67 -12.10 6.88 -3.74
C ASP A 67 -10.61 6.62 -4.01
N ARG A 68 -10.25 5.59 -4.78
CA ARG A 68 -8.85 5.16 -5.00
C ARG A 68 -8.13 4.81 -3.70
N THR A 69 -8.90 4.35 -2.73
CA THR A 69 -8.43 3.87 -1.44
C THR A 69 -8.83 2.42 -1.28
N ILE A 70 -7.98 1.64 -0.63
CA ILE A 70 -8.26 0.24 -0.32
C ILE A 70 -7.84 -0.04 1.12
N ASN A 71 -8.72 -0.73 1.85
CA ASN A 71 -8.38 -1.33 3.13
C ASN A 71 -7.97 -2.77 2.88
N ILE A 72 -6.70 -3.10 3.14
CA ILE A 72 -6.13 -4.42 2.86
C ILE A 72 -6.22 -5.36 4.07
N GLY A 73 -6.89 -4.94 5.14
CA GLY A 73 -6.97 -5.69 6.38
C GLY A 73 -5.58 -5.95 6.98
N PRO A 74 -5.48 -6.91 7.92
CA PRO A 74 -4.22 -7.22 8.56
C PRO A 74 -3.32 -7.97 7.57
N ILE A 75 -2.10 -7.47 7.39
CA ILE A 75 -1.03 -8.14 6.65
C ILE A 75 -0.16 -8.86 7.68
N ASP A 76 -0.19 -10.20 7.65
CA ASP A 76 0.55 -11.12 8.55
C ASP A 76 1.88 -11.55 7.94
#